data_AF-A0A1H1CWZ2-F1
#
_entry.id   AF-A0A1H1CWZ2-F1
#
_cell.length_a   1.000
_cell.length_b   1.000
_cell.length_c   1.000
_cell.angle_alpha   90.00
_cell.angle_beta   90.00
_cell.angle_gamma   90.00
#
_symmetry.space_group_name_H-M   'P 1'
#
loop_
_entity.id
_entity.type
_entity.pdbx_description
1 polymer ?
#
loop_
_entity_poly.entity_id
_entity_poly.type
_entity_poly.pdbx_seq_one_letter_code
_entity_poly.pdbx_strand_id
1 'polypeptide(L)'
;MRHTDVARHRIGTPCVRVPPRTYDDEQRAAAARLDRREPRWVIWYGPWSRKFYAASAASLAALIVEAAAIDDLVAAMRAAEREAGRAADRPAVARPVPAIARR
;
A
#
# COMPACT_ATOMS: atom_id res chain seq x y z
N MET A 1 -8.21 61.47 30.13
CA MET A 1 -7.96 61.52 28.68
C MET A 1 -7.90 60.08 28.21
N ARG A 2 -8.97 59.54 27.59
CA ARG A 2 -9.11 58.10 27.30
C ARG A 2 -8.50 57.79 25.93
N HIS A 3 -7.58 56.83 25.89
CA HIS A 3 -7.08 56.19 24.67
C HIS A 3 -8.24 55.59 23.88
N THR A 4 -8.32 55.87 22.58
CA THR A 4 -9.04 55.01 21.63
C THR A 4 -8.08 54.62 20.53
N ASP A 5 -7.30 53.59 20.82
CA ASP A 5 -6.77 52.70 19.80
C ASP A 5 -7.96 51.91 19.26
N VAL A 6 -8.36 52.17 18.01
CA VAL A 6 -9.35 51.35 17.33
C VAL A 6 -8.60 50.55 16.29
N ALA A 7 -7.97 49.47 16.74
CA ALA A 7 -7.43 48.46 15.86
C ALA A 7 -8.48 48.07 14.81
N ARG A 8 -8.19 48.38 13.54
CA ARG A 8 -8.95 47.86 12.39
C ARG A 8 -8.65 46.38 12.25
N HIS A 9 -9.25 45.57 13.12
CA HIS A 9 -9.25 44.13 12.93
C HIS A 9 -9.99 43.82 11.63
N ARG A 10 -9.27 43.21 10.68
CA ARG A 10 -9.88 42.67 9.46
C ARG A 10 -10.91 41.64 9.89
N ILE A 11 -12.20 41.93 9.66
CA ILE A 11 -13.27 40.95 9.88
C ILE A 11 -12.91 39.76 8.99
N GLY A 12 -12.56 38.63 9.62
CA GLY A 12 -12.18 37.42 8.91
C GLY A 12 -13.34 36.98 8.02
N THR A 13 -13.06 36.66 6.76
CA THR A 13 -14.03 36.02 5.87
C THR A 13 -14.51 34.73 6.55
N PRO A 14 -15.83 34.42 6.52
CA PRO A 14 -16.33 33.15 7.03
C PRO A 14 -15.53 31.98 6.44
N CYS A 15 -15.22 30.99 7.27
CA CYS A 15 -14.54 29.79 6.81
C CYS A 15 -15.40 29.10 5.74
N VAL A 16 -14.94 29.11 4.49
CA VAL A 16 -15.56 28.35 3.41
C VAL A 16 -15.15 26.90 3.58
N ARG A 17 -16.15 26.01 3.72
CA ARG A 17 -15.90 24.57 3.74
C ARG A 17 -15.52 24.12 2.33
N VAL A 18 -14.23 23.93 2.09
CA VAL A 18 -13.72 23.37 0.82
C VAL A 18 -13.93 21.85 0.87
N PRO A 19 -14.72 21.25 -0.02
CA PRO A 19 -14.83 19.79 -0.09
C PRO A 19 -13.46 19.20 -0.44
N PRO A 20 -13.05 18.09 0.20
CA PRO A 20 -11.77 17.46 -0.11
C PRO A 20 -11.74 17.04 -1.58
N ARG A 21 -10.71 17.49 -2.29
CA ARG A 21 -10.51 17.10 -3.70
C ARG A 21 -10.00 15.66 -3.72
N THR A 22 -10.81 14.77 -4.27
CA THR A 22 -10.46 13.37 -4.45
C THR A 22 -9.70 13.22 -5.77
N TYR A 23 -8.41 12.87 -5.68
CA TYR A 23 -7.56 12.62 -6.84
C TYR A 23 -7.64 11.13 -7.23
N ASP A 24 -7.63 10.81 -8.52
CA ASP A 24 -7.62 9.43 -9.05
C ASP A 24 -8.70 8.49 -8.46
N ASP A 25 -9.95 8.94 -8.44
CA ASP A 25 -11.08 8.15 -7.89
C ASP A 25 -11.31 6.83 -8.61
N GLU A 26 -11.14 6.82 -9.92
CA GLU A 26 -11.28 5.60 -10.72
C GLU A 26 -10.23 4.57 -10.35
N GLN A 27 -8.98 4.99 -10.15
CA GLN A 27 -7.85 4.12 -9.82
C GLN A 27 -8.01 3.58 -8.40
N ARG A 28 -8.44 4.41 -7.45
CA ARG A 28 -8.76 3.94 -6.09
C ARG A 28 -9.93 2.96 -6.09
N ALA A 29 -10.98 3.24 -6.86
CA ALA A 29 -12.11 2.33 -6.99
C ALA A 29 -11.71 1.01 -7.67
N ALA A 30 -10.80 1.04 -8.64
CA ALA A 30 -10.25 -0.15 -9.27
C ALA A 30 -9.42 -0.99 -8.28
N ALA A 31 -8.52 -0.35 -7.52
CA ALA A 31 -7.76 -1.02 -6.46
C ALA A 31 -8.68 -1.66 -5.42
N ALA A 32 -9.69 -0.94 -4.93
CA ALA A 32 -10.66 -1.47 -3.96
C ALA A 32 -11.55 -2.60 -4.52
N ARG A 33 -11.83 -2.59 -5.83
CA ARG A 33 -12.51 -3.71 -6.50
C ARG A 33 -11.62 -4.95 -6.54
N LEU A 34 -10.33 -4.79 -6.83
CA LEU A 34 -9.39 -5.89 -6.87
C LEU A 34 -9.10 -6.45 -5.48
N ASP A 35 -8.91 -5.59 -4.48
CA ASP A 35 -8.70 -5.95 -3.07
C ASP A 35 -9.80 -6.90 -2.56
N ARG A 36 -11.07 -6.56 -2.82
CA ARG A 36 -12.22 -7.41 -2.46
C ARG A 36 -12.27 -8.75 -3.20
N ARG A 37 -11.65 -8.86 -4.38
CA ARG A 37 -11.64 -10.10 -5.18
C ARG A 37 -10.48 -11.02 -4.81
N GLU A 38 -9.41 -10.49 -4.22
CA GLU A 38 -8.15 -11.20 -3.99
C GLU A 38 -7.83 -11.28 -2.49
N PRO A 39 -8.49 -12.15 -1.71
CA PRO A 39 -8.40 -12.16 -0.24
C PRO A 39 -7.01 -12.52 0.32
N ARG A 40 -6.10 -13.02 -0.53
CA ARG A 40 -4.70 -13.33 -0.16
C ARG A 40 -3.78 -12.12 -0.25
N TRP A 41 -4.31 -10.98 -0.70
CA TRP A 41 -3.58 -9.76 -0.96
C TRP A 41 -4.27 -8.57 -0.29
N VAL A 42 -3.46 -7.61 0.14
CA VAL A 42 -3.91 -6.26 0.51
C VAL A 42 -3.50 -5.33 -0.60
N ILE A 43 -4.44 -4.64 -1.23
CA ILE A 43 -4.23 -3.88 -2.46
C ILE A 43 -4.63 -2.43 -2.26
N TRP A 44 -3.76 -1.51 -2.68
CA TRP A 44 -4.01 -0.07 -2.60
C TRP A 44 -3.41 0.70 -3.77
N TYR A 45 -3.90 1.93 -3.96
CA TYR A 45 -3.37 2.87 -4.94
C TYR A 45 -2.63 3.99 -4.23
N GLY A 46 -1.41 4.31 -4.67
CA GLY A 46 -0.60 5.41 -4.17
C GLY A 46 -0.80 6.68 -5.01
N PRO A 47 -1.51 7.71 -4.52
CA PRO A 47 -1.82 8.90 -5.32
C PRO A 47 -0.57 9.69 -5.76
N TRP A 48 0.49 9.62 -4.97
CA TRP A 48 1.74 10.34 -5.23
C TRP A 48 2.65 9.63 -6.24
N SER A 49 2.70 8.30 -6.20
CA SER A 49 3.48 7.50 -7.18
C SER A 49 2.68 7.16 -8.43
N ARG A 50 1.36 7.33 -8.39
CA ARG A 50 0.40 6.87 -9.39
C ARG A 50 0.54 5.38 -9.72
N LYS A 51 0.94 4.58 -8.73
CA LYS A 51 1.09 3.12 -8.85
C LYS A 51 0.08 2.38 -7.98
N PHE A 52 -0.27 1.19 -8.43
CA PHE A 52 -0.93 0.18 -7.64
C PHE A 52 0.11 -0.64 -6.88
N TYR A 53 -0.26 -1.06 -5.68
CA TYR A 53 0.55 -1.87 -4.79
C TYR A 53 -0.28 -3.05 -4.31
N ALA A 54 0.37 -4.21 -4.16
CA ALA A 54 -0.22 -5.39 -3.54
C ALA A 54 0.77 -6.02 -2.58
N ALA A 55 0.37 -6.20 -1.32
CA ALA A 55 1.13 -6.92 -0.30
C ALA A 55 0.50 -8.27 -0.02
N SER A 56 1.32 -9.32 0.08
CA SER A 56 0.82 -10.66 0.41
C SER A 56 0.34 -10.69 1.86
N ALA A 57 -0.91 -11.07 2.07
CA ALA A 57 -1.47 -11.29 3.41
C ALA A 57 -1.12 -12.68 3.98
N ALA A 58 -0.74 -13.62 3.11
CA ALA A 58 -0.52 -15.03 3.48
C ALA A 58 0.94 -15.39 3.78
N SER A 59 1.90 -14.53 3.44
CA SER A 59 3.33 -14.82 3.56
C SER A 59 3.95 -14.08 4.75
N LEU A 60 4.74 -14.81 5.57
CA LEU A 60 5.56 -14.23 6.65
C LEU A 60 6.70 -13.35 6.09
N ALA A 61 7.15 -13.63 4.87
CA ALA A 61 8.00 -12.72 4.12
C ALA A 61 7.08 -11.70 3.45
N ALA A 62 7.10 -10.44 3.93
CA ALA A 62 6.29 -9.33 3.44
C ALA A 62 6.60 -9.01 1.96
N LEU A 63 6.05 -9.81 1.05
CA LEU A 63 6.20 -9.62 -0.39
C LEU A 63 5.26 -8.52 -0.87
N ILE A 64 5.85 -7.48 -1.46
CA ILE A 64 5.12 -6.36 -2.05
C ILE A 64 5.47 -6.30 -3.53
N VAL A 65 4.45 -6.21 -4.37
CA VAL A 65 4.58 -5.94 -5.81
C VAL A 65 3.90 -4.61 -6.14
N GLU A 66 4.40 -3.92 -7.16
CA GLU A 66 3.86 -2.64 -7.62
C GLU A 66 3.79 -2.59 -9.16
N ALA A 67 2.82 -1.86 -9.69
CA ALA A 67 2.67 -1.63 -11.13
C ALA A 67 1.93 -0.32 -11.41
N ALA A 68 2.13 0.27 -12.60
CA ALA A 68 1.42 1.49 -13.02
C ALA A 68 0.00 1.20 -13.52
N ALA A 69 -0.25 -0.01 -14.03
CA ALA A 69 -1.56 -0.47 -14.49
C ALA A 69 -2.07 -1.63 -13.64
N ILE A 70 -3.38 -1.78 -13.55
CA ILE A 70 -4.01 -2.80 -12.70
C ILE A 70 -3.81 -4.21 -13.23
N ASP A 71 -3.83 -4.41 -14.55
CA ASP A 71 -3.62 -5.73 -15.16
C ASP A 71 -2.17 -6.22 -14.97
N ASP A 72 -1.21 -5.30 -15.06
CA ASP A 72 0.19 -5.58 -14.78
C ASP A 72 0.40 -5.97 -13.30
N LEU A 73 -0.34 -5.32 -12.39
CA LEU A 73 -0.32 -5.70 -10.97
C LEU A 73 -0.82 -7.13 -10.78
N VAL A 74 -1.94 -7.49 -11.43
CA VAL A 74 -2.48 -8.86 -11.37
C VAL A 74 -1.47 -9.86 -11.93
N ALA A 75 -0.82 -9.55 -13.04
CA ALA A 75 0.22 -10.41 -13.60
C ALA A 75 1.39 -10.60 -12.61
N ALA A 76 1.82 -9.53 -11.94
CA ALA A 76 2.87 -9.57 -10.92
C ALA A 76 2.46 -10.40 -9.70
N MET A 77 1.22 -10.24 -9.21
CA MET A 77 0.66 -11.03 -8.10
C MET A 77 0.66 -12.53 -8.43
N ARG A 78 0.21 -12.91 -9.64
CA ARG A 78 0.22 -14.32 -10.08
C ARG A 78 1.63 -14.87 -10.25
N ALA A 79 2.57 -14.06 -10.72
CA ALA A 79 3.98 -14.46 -10.81
C ALA A 79 4.56 -14.72 -9.42
N ALA A 80 4.27 -13.84 -8.46
CA ALA A 80 4.65 -14.00 -7.06
C ALA A 80 4.07 -15.28 -6.43
N GLU A 81 2.78 -15.57 -6.65
CA GLU A 81 2.15 -16.79 -6.16
C GLU A 81 2.81 -18.06 -6.72
N ARG A 82 3.12 -18.08 -8.02
CA ARG A 82 3.83 -19.21 -8.64
C ARG A 82 5.21 -19.43 -8.05
N GLU A 83 5.96 -18.35 -7.82
CA GLU A 83 7.30 -18.46 -7.23
C GLU A 83 7.25 -18.93 -5.78
N ALA A 84 6.29 -18.44 -5.00
CA ALA A 84 6.06 -18.91 -3.64
C ALA A 84 5.70 -20.42 -3.60
N GLY A 85 4.87 -20.89 -4.54
CA GLY A 85 4.55 -22.31 -4.68
C GLY A 85 5.77 -23.17 -4.97
N ARG A 86 6.66 -22.73 -5.87
CA ARG A 86 7.93 -23.42 -6.16
C ARG A 86 8.88 -23.46 -4.97
N ALA A 87 8.93 -22.39 -4.19
CA ALA A 87 9.75 -22.34 -2.99
C ALA A 87 9.25 -23.33 -1.92
N ALA A 88 7.93 -23.49 -1.79
CA ALA A 88 7.32 -24.44 -0.86
C ALA A 88 7.48 -25.91 -1.29
N ASP A 89 7.44 -26.19 -2.60
CA ASP A 89 7.60 -27.55 -3.16
C ASP A 89 9.05 -28.04 -3.15
N ARG A 90 10.02 -27.15 -2.87
CA ARG A 90 11.42 -27.55 -2.71
C ARG A 90 11.56 -28.36 -1.42
N PRO A 91 11.87 -29.68 -1.46
CA PRO A 91 12.06 -30.44 -0.24
C PRO A 91 13.18 -29.77 0.54
N ALA A 92 12.93 -29.53 1.83
CA ALA A 92 13.94 -29.06 2.75
C ALA A 92 15.08 -30.08 2.76
N VAL A 93 16.11 -29.86 1.93
CA VAL A 93 17.38 -30.54 2.10
C VAL A 93 17.87 -30.08 3.45
N ALA A 94 17.59 -30.89 4.47
CA ALA A 94 18.15 -30.78 5.80
C ALA A 94 19.66 -30.88 5.62
N ARG A 95 20.29 -29.72 5.47
CA ARG A 95 21.74 -29.60 5.48
C ARG A 95 22.14 -29.92 6.92
N PRO A 96 22.82 -31.04 7.21
CA PRO A 96 23.22 -31.33 8.57
C PRO A 96 24.16 -30.21 9.02
N VAL A 97 23.73 -29.47 10.04
CA VAL A 97 24.61 -28.55 10.77
C VAL A 97 25.64 -29.44 11.45
N PRO A 98 26.95 -29.35 11.13
CA PRO A 98 27.93 -30.18 11.81
C PRO A 98 27.91 -29.84 13.30
N ALA A 99 27.75 -30.87 14.13
CA ALA A 99 27.84 -30.75 15.57
C ALA A 99 29.21 -30.16 15.93
N ILE A 100 29.22 -28.92 16.40
CA ILE A 100 30.42 -28.26 16.87
C ILE A 100 30.77 -28.94 18.19
N ALA A 101 31.80 -29.80 18.17
CA ALA A 101 32.33 -30.42 19.37
C ALA A 101 32.88 -29.31 20.29
N ARG A 102 32.15 -29.04 21.39
CA ARG A 102 32.70 -28.25 22.48
C ARG A 102 33.66 -29.14 23.26
N ARG A 103 34.92 -28.74 23.29
CA ARG A 103 35.99 -29.34 24.08
C ARG A 103 36.06 -28.65 25.45
#